data_AF-A0A3D4R2B1-F1
#
_entry.id   AF-A0A3D4R2B1-F1
#
_cell.length_a   1.000
_cell.length_b   1.000
_cell.length_c   1.000
_cell.angle_alpha   90.00
_cell.angle_beta   90.00
_cell.angle_gamma   90.00
#
_symmetry.space_group_name_H-M   'P 1'
#
loop_
_entity.id
_entity.type
_entity.pdbx_description
1 polymer ?
#
loop_
_entity_poly.entity_id
_entity_poly.type
_entity_poly.pdbx_seq_one_letter_code
_entity_poly.pdbx_strand_id
1 'polypeptide(L)'
;MGFYILSYLCIFVFIFVTGYLVYRQLILPVHLRWEIYPVQHEPTDKLTHGGSYMEDLNWWKKKQEGSLLNELKYMAPEILFLRGLWKENRSLWWVSFPFHFGLYLMIATFALMVLHSVLILWGKDAFVAGGAARSLLDSLIVLAGWIGLVLGVIGSAGTFCRRLADPALRNYSSFSDYFNILFILLFFVFAFLACLFVDPLLGGAKAYIFGLLTGGRSLDVYAPAQSFVGGVAIILASLLVAYIPLTHMSHMFMKFFFYHKVKWDDAPNLRGGRIEDDILKNLALKPTWRAKH
;
A
#
# COMPACT_ATOMS: atom_id res chain seq x y z
N MET A 1 14.71 5.06 -24.42
CA MET A 1 13.83 6.20 -24.07
C MET A 1 12.36 5.82 -23.89
N GLY A 2 11.76 4.99 -24.75
CA GLY A 2 10.34 4.62 -24.64
C GLY A 2 9.91 4.09 -23.26
N PHE A 3 10.70 3.22 -22.63
CA PHE A 3 10.41 2.71 -21.28
C PHE A 3 10.36 3.81 -20.20
N TYR A 4 11.32 4.74 -20.23
CA TYR A 4 11.33 5.87 -19.30
C TYR A 4 10.10 6.77 -19.49
N ILE A 5 9.73 7.07 -20.74
CA ILE A 5 8.53 7.86 -21.06
C ILE A 5 7.27 7.17 -20.52
N LEU A 6 7.14 5.86 -20.73
CA LEU A 6 6.04 5.06 -20.19
C LEU A 6 6.00 5.15 -18.66
N SER A 7 7.12 4.91 -17.98
CA SER A 7 7.19 4.98 -16.52
C SER A 7 6.83 6.38 -16.00
N TYR A 8 7.32 7.46 -16.63
CA TYR A 8 6.94 8.82 -16.24
C TYR A 8 5.46 9.09 -16.43
N LEU A 9 4.87 8.67 -17.55
CA LEU A 9 3.43 8.81 -17.80
C LEU A 9 2.62 8.04 -16.75
N CYS A 10 3.02 6.82 -16.41
CA CYS A 10 2.36 6.02 -15.39
C CYS A 10 2.48 6.63 -13.98
N ILE A 11 3.64 7.17 -13.63
CA ILE A 11 3.85 7.90 -12.36
C ILE A 11 2.99 9.16 -12.32
N PHE A 12 2.90 9.90 -13.43
CA PHE A 12 2.03 11.08 -13.53
C PHE A 12 0.56 10.72 -13.28
N VAL A 13 0.06 9.67 -13.94
CA VAL A 13 -1.30 9.15 -13.70
C VAL A 13 -1.49 8.76 -12.24
N PHE A 14 -0.52 8.04 -11.65
CA PHE A 14 -0.60 7.64 -10.25
C PHE A 14 -0.73 8.84 -9.30
N ILE A 15 0.13 9.85 -9.47
CA ILE A 15 0.10 11.07 -8.63
C ILE A 15 -1.22 11.81 -8.79
N PHE A 16 -1.65 12.03 -10.04
CA PHE A 16 -2.88 12.78 -10.34
C PHE A 16 -4.13 12.09 -9.76
N VAL A 17 -4.29 10.79 -10.02
CA VAL A 17 -5.45 10.02 -9.55
C VAL A 17 -5.45 9.92 -8.02
N THR A 18 -4.29 9.67 -7.42
CA THR A 18 -4.16 9.62 -5.96
C THR A 18 -4.53 10.96 -5.32
N GLY A 19 -4.02 12.07 -5.87
CA GLY A 19 -4.38 13.42 -5.43
C GLY A 19 -5.88 13.69 -5.52
N TYR A 20 -6.51 13.30 -6.63
CA TYR A 20 -7.95 13.39 -6.81
C TYR A 20 -8.74 12.55 -5.78
N LEU A 21 -8.32 11.31 -5.52
CA LEU A 21 -8.97 10.43 -4.54
C LEU A 21 -8.85 10.97 -3.11
N VAL A 22 -7.66 11.46 -2.74
CA VAL A 22 -7.45 12.11 -1.43
C VAL A 22 -8.32 13.36 -1.32
N TYR A 23 -8.31 14.23 -2.33
CA TYR A 23 -9.16 15.42 -2.36
C TYR A 23 -10.64 15.06 -2.22
N ARG A 24 -11.12 14.11 -3.01
CA ARG A 24 -12.49 13.60 -2.93
C ARG A 24 -12.83 13.12 -1.52
N GLN A 25 -11.95 12.35 -0.89
CA GLN A 25 -12.19 11.85 0.47
C GLN A 25 -12.23 12.96 1.52
N LEU A 26 -11.44 14.03 1.35
CA LEU A 26 -11.40 15.18 2.26
C LEU A 26 -12.66 16.05 2.18
N ILE A 27 -13.34 16.09 1.03
CA ILE A 27 -14.57 16.87 0.84
C ILE A 27 -15.85 16.07 1.13
N LEU A 28 -15.75 14.78 1.47
CA LEU A 28 -16.92 13.99 1.80
C LEU A 28 -17.58 14.51 3.09
N PRO A 29 -18.92 14.51 3.15
CA PRO A 29 -19.67 14.70 4.38
C PRO A 29 -19.15 13.86 5.54
N VAL A 30 -19.29 14.38 6.77
CA VAL A 30 -19.00 13.59 7.98
C VAL A 30 -19.77 12.27 7.96
N HIS A 31 -19.09 11.17 8.25
CA HIS A 31 -19.73 9.86 8.27
C HIS A 31 -20.58 9.71 9.53
N LEU A 32 -21.76 9.11 9.41
CA LEU A 32 -22.66 8.84 10.55
C LEU A 32 -22.39 7.47 11.18
N ARG A 33 -21.11 7.05 11.20
CA ARG A 33 -20.73 5.76 11.79
C ARG A 33 -21.03 5.80 13.28
N TRP A 34 -21.71 4.76 13.77
CA TRP A 34 -21.94 4.57 15.20
C TRP A 34 -20.63 4.20 15.89
N GLU A 35 -20.40 4.75 17.08
CA GLU A 35 -19.15 4.59 17.82
C GLU A 35 -18.90 3.10 18.13
N ILE A 36 -17.85 2.52 17.54
CA ILE A 36 -17.51 1.10 17.71
C ILE A 36 -16.39 1.00 18.74
N TYR A 37 -16.75 0.66 19.96
CA TYR A 37 -15.82 0.32 21.03
C TYR A 37 -15.46 -1.18 21.03
N PRO A 38 -14.25 -1.57 21.49
CA PRO A 38 -13.18 -0.71 22.00
C PRO A 38 -12.35 -0.04 20.88
N VAL A 39 -11.97 1.22 21.10
CA VAL A 39 -11.13 2.01 20.17
C VAL A 39 -9.67 1.92 20.58
N GLN A 40 -8.83 1.36 19.71
CA GLN A 40 -7.48 0.91 20.06
C GLN A 40 -6.48 2.02 20.43
N HIS A 41 -6.81 3.29 20.21
CA HIS A 41 -5.94 4.42 20.54
C HIS A 41 -6.13 4.94 21.97
N GLU A 42 -7.19 4.55 22.68
CA GLU A 42 -7.42 5.01 24.06
C GLU A 42 -6.35 4.47 25.03
N PRO A 43 -5.81 5.29 25.94
CA PRO A 43 -4.85 4.87 26.97
C PRO A 43 -5.56 4.43 28.26
N THR A 44 -6.58 3.56 28.15
CA THR A 44 -7.43 3.19 29.29
C THR A 44 -7.34 1.70 29.62
N ASP A 45 -7.41 1.38 30.91
CA ASP A 45 -7.67 0.04 31.43
C ASP A 45 -8.98 -0.54 30.88
N LYS A 46 -9.90 0.33 30.47
CA LYS A 46 -11.17 -0.01 29.83
C LYS A 46 -11.06 -0.83 28.55
N LEU A 47 -9.97 -0.67 27.79
CA LEU A 47 -9.70 -1.51 26.61
C LEU A 47 -9.68 -3.01 26.93
N THR A 48 -9.31 -3.39 28.15
CA THR A 48 -9.19 -4.80 28.54
C THR A 48 -10.53 -5.52 28.66
N HIS A 49 -11.60 -4.80 29.00
CA HIS A 49 -12.95 -5.34 29.12
C HIS A 49 -13.91 -4.84 28.03
N GLY A 50 -13.40 -4.10 27.04
CA GLY A 50 -14.18 -3.60 25.92
C GLY A 50 -14.96 -2.31 26.20
N GLY A 51 -14.58 -1.57 27.24
CA GLY A 51 -15.24 -0.33 27.66
C GLY A 51 -14.88 0.89 26.82
N SER A 52 -15.40 2.04 27.25
CA SER A 52 -15.34 3.33 26.54
C SER A 52 -15.11 4.52 27.49
N TYR A 53 -14.63 5.66 26.96
CA TYR A 53 -14.70 6.93 27.69
C TYR A 53 -16.11 7.26 28.18
N MET A 54 -17.18 6.76 27.54
CA MET A 54 -18.58 7.00 27.93
C MET A 54 -18.94 6.49 29.33
N GLU A 55 -18.15 5.56 29.86
CA GLU A 55 -18.34 5.04 31.23
C GLU A 55 -17.91 6.06 32.30
N ASP A 56 -17.14 7.08 31.91
CA ASP A 56 -16.75 8.13 32.84
C ASP A 56 -17.91 9.08 33.14
N LEU A 57 -18.11 9.35 34.43
CA LEU A 57 -18.97 10.43 34.88
C LEU A 57 -18.52 11.77 34.26
N ASN A 58 -19.46 12.48 33.66
CA ASN A 58 -19.22 13.75 32.98
C ASN A 58 -18.11 13.68 31.92
N TRP A 59 -17.99 12.57 31.20
CA TRP A 59 -16.99 12.39 30.13
C TRP A 59 -16.97 13.56 29.12
N TRP A 60 -18.11 14.20 28.86
CA TRP A 60 -18.23 15.35 27.94
C TRP A 60 -17.52 16.61 28.42
N LYS A 61 -17.08 16.67 29.69
CA LYS A 61 -16.25 17.75 30.24
C LYS A 61 -14.75 17.42 30.23
N LYS A 62 -14.38 16.18 29.94
CA LYS A 62 -12.99 15.71 29.93
C LYS A 62 -12.40 15.86 28.53
N LYS A 63 -11.10 16.14 28.47
CA LYS A 63 -10.36 16.08 27.21
C LYS A 63 -10.10 14.60 26.89
N GLN A 64 -10.50 14.17 25.70
CA GLN A 64 -10.18 12.83 25.23
C GLN A 64 -8.70 12.78 24.81
N GLU A 65 -7.98 11.81 25.34
CA GLU A 65 -6.57 11.59 25.05
C GLU A 65 -6.41 10.32 24.22
N GLY A 66 -5.81 10.45 23.05
CA GLY A 66 -5.40 9.32 22.22
C GLY A 66 -3.90 9.11 22.28
N SER A 67 -3.47 7.85 22.26
CA SER A 67 -2.07 7.46 22.22
C SER A 67 -1.68 6.99 20.82
N LEU A 68 -0.87 7.80 20.13
CA LEU A 68 -0.26 7.43 18.84
C LEU A 68 0.58 6.14 18.96
N LEU A 69 1.17 5.89 20.13
CA LEU A 69 1.94 4.68 20.38
C LEU A 69 1.02 3.44 20.40
N ASN A 70 -0.16 3.56 21.02
CA ASN A 70 -1.15 2.48 21.03
C ASN A 70 -1.64 2.21 19.61
N GLU A 71 -1.98 3.26 18.86
CA GLU A 71 -2.34 3.15 17.44
C GLU A 71 -1.30 2.36 16.64
N LEU A 72 -0.04 2.76 16.71
CA LEU A 72 1.04 2.09 15.99
C LEU A 72 1.19 0.63 16.44
N LYS A 73 1.11 0.38 17.75
CA LYS A 73 1.20 -0.97 18.33
C LYS A 73 0.09 -1.89 17.83
N TYR A 74 -1.10 -1.37 17.55
CA TYR A 74 -2.21 -2.15 16.99
C TYR A 74 -2.17 -2.25 15.45
N MET A 75 -1.83 -1.16 14.76
CA MET A 75 -1.76 -1.12 13.29
C MET A 75 -0.63 -1.97 12.71
N ALA A 76 0.57 -1.87 13.28
CA ALA A 76 1.74 -2.55 12.73
C ALA A 76 1.53 -4.06 12.58
N PRO A 77 1.08 -4.81 13.60
CA PRO A 77 0.85 -6.25 13.43
C PRO A 77 -0.38 -6.56 12.57
N GLU A 78 -1.39 -5.70 12.55
CA GLU A 78 -2.56 -5.89 11.68
C GLU A 78 -2.19 -5.76 10.20
N ILE A 79 -1.35 -4.80 9.85
CA ILE A 79 -0.94 -4.52 8.47
C ILE A 79 0.18 -5.46 8.02
N LEU A 80 1.23 -5.61 8.83
CA LEU A 80 2.42 -6.39 8.45
C LEU A 80 2.19 -7.89 8.51
N PHE A 81 1.47 -8.36 9.53
CA PHE A 81 1.25 -9.81 9.75
C PHE A 81 -0.17 -10.27 9.44
N LEU A 82 -1.05 -9.38 8.94
CA LEU A 82 -2.45 -9.70 8.68
C LEU A 82 -3.12 -10.40 9.87
N ARG A 83 -2.89 -9.86 11.09
CA ARG A 83 -3.30 -10.49 12.35
C ARG A 83 -4.79 -10.84 12.38
N GLY A 84 -5.66 -10.00 11.81
CA GLY A 84 -7.08 -10.30 11.64
C GLY A 84 -7.34 -11.60 10.86
N LEU A 85 -6.68 -11.79 9.70
CA LEU A 85 -6.80 -13.06 8.96
C LEU A 85 -6.26 -14.24 9.75
N TRP A 86 -5.16 -14.08 10.49
CA TRP A 86 -4.61 -15.17 11.29
C TRP A 86 -5.61 -15.67 12.33
N LYS A 87 -6.33 -14.75 12.98
CA LYS A 87 -7.34 -15.06 14.00
C LYS A 87 -8.62 -15.63 13.41
N GLU A 88 -9.18 -14.97 12.40
CA GLU A 88 -10.53 -15.29 11.89
C GLU A 88 -10.53 -16.34 10.77
N ASN A 89 -9.46 -16.40 9.96
CA ASN A 89 -9.36 -17.34 8.83
C ASN A 89 -7.91 -17.74 8.54
N ARG A 90 -7.38 -18.62 9.40
CA ARG A 90 -6.00 -19.09 9.32
C ARG A 90 -5.66 -19.81 8.02
N SER A 91 -6.63 -20.47 7.38
CA SER A 91 -6.42 -21.13 6.09
C SER A 91 -6.12 -20.11 4.99
N LEU A 92 -6.88 -19.01 4.93
CA LEU A 92 -6.66 -17.95 3.95
C LEU A 92 -5.37 -17.16 4.23
N TRP A 93 -4.95 -17.07 5.50
CA TRP A 93 -3.72 -16.39 5.90
C TRP A 93 -2.48 -16.96 5.22
N TRP A 94 -2.34 -18.28 5.12
CA TRP A 94 -1.16 -18.93 4.53
C TRP A 94 -0.87 -18.53 3.08
N VAL A 95 -1.92 -18.09 2.38
CA VAL A 95 -1.84 -17.69 0.99
C VAL A 95 -1.78 -16.17 0.85
N SER A 96 -2.52 -15.47 1.72
CA SER A 96 -2.59 -14.01 1.70
C SER A 96 -1.36 -13.35 2.30
N PHE A 97 -0.74 -13.92 3.32
CA PHE A 97 0.47 -13.39 3.95
C PHE A 97 1.65 -13.33 2.97
N PRO A 98 2.07 -14.41 2.28
CA PRO A 98 3.17 -14.32 1.32
C PRO A 98 2.86 -13.34 0.17
N PHE A 99 1.59 -13.21 -0.24
CA PHE A 99 1.17 -12.22 -1.24
C PHE A 99 1.45 -10.79 -0.77
N HIS A 100 0.94 -10.41 0.41
CA HIS A 100 1.11 -9.05 0.94
C HIS A 100 2.56 -8.78 1.32
N PHE A 101 3.22 -9.73 1.99
CA PHE A 101 4.60 -9.57 2.40
C PHE A 101 5.55 -9.49 1.19
N GLY A 102 5.27 -10.24 0.12
CA GLY A 102 5.96 -10.09 -1.16
C GLY A 102 5.81 -8.69 -1.76
N LEU A 103 4.60 -8.13 -1.77
CA LEU A 103 4.35 -6.75 -2.20
C LEU A 103 5.08 -5.72 -1.32
N TYR A 104 5.04 -5.87 0.01
CA TYR A 104 5.74 -4.98 0.94
C TYR A 104 7.25 -5.00 0.71
N LEU A 105 7.82 -6.19 0.52
CA LEU A 105 9.24 -6.33 0.19
C LEU A 105 9.56 -5.70 -1.16
N MET A 106 8.69 -5.77 -2.17
CA MET A 106 8.93 -5.09 -3.44
C MET A 106 8.88 -3.57 -3.33
N ILE A 107 7.96 -3.03 -2.54
CA ILE A 107 7.94 -1.59 -2.23
C ILE A 107 9.23 -1.20 -1.49
N ALA A 108 9.67 -2.01 -0.51
CA ALA A 108 10.91 -1.78 0.22
C ALA A 108 12.15 -1.85 -0.71
N THR A 109 12.23 -2.86 -1.59
CA THR A 109 13.29 -2.99 -2.60
C THR A 109 13.33 -1.78 -3.52
N PHE A 110 12.18 -1.32 -4.02
CA PHE A 110 12.11 -0.11 -4.84
C PHE A 110 12.61 1.13 -4.06
N ALA A 111 12.17 1.32 -2.82
CA ALA A 111 12.63 2.41 -1.97
C ALA A 111 14.15 2.36 -1.70
N LEU A 112 14.70 1.16 -1.47
CA LEU A 112 16.14 0.95 -1.30
C LEU A 112 16.91 1.23 -2.60
N MET A 113 16.37 0.89 -3.78
CA MET A 113 16.97 1.22 -5.08
C MET A 113 16.95 2.72 -5.37
N VAL A 114 15.89 3.43 -4.98
CA VAL A 114 15.81 4.89 -5.04
C VAL A 114 16.87 5.49 -4.11
N LEU A 115 16.96 5.02 -2.87
CA LEU A 115 17.99 5.45 -1.92
C LEU A 115 19.40 5.20 -2.47
N HIS A 116 19.66 4.01 -3.02
CA HIS A 116 20.92 3.68 -3.69
C HIS A 116 21.24 4.69 -4.80
N SER A 117 20.26 5.02 -5.64
CA SER A 117 20.44 5.96 -6.75
C SER A 117 20.71 7.40 -6.26
N VAL A 118 19.99 7.86 -5.24
CA VAL A 118 20.20 9.17 -4.59
C VAL A 118 21.59 9.24 -3.95
N LEU A 119 22.02 8.18 -3.27
CA LEU A 119 23.34 8.09 -2.67
C LEU A 119 24.45 8.04 -3.71
N ILE A 120 24.20 7.56 -4.94
CA ILE A 120 25.18 7.72 -6.02
C ILE A 120 25.22 9.17 -6.51
N LEU A 121 24.07 9.82 -6.67
CA LEU A 121 24.00 11.20 -7.15
C LEU A 121 24.63 12.22 -6.18
N TRP A 122 24.50 11.99 -4.88
CA TRP A 122 24.94 12.92 -3.82
C TRP A 122 26.05 12.34 -2.93
N GLY A 123 26.52 11.13 -3.21
CA GLY A 123 27.49 10.44 -2.38
C GLY A 123 28.89 11.04 -2.51
N LYS A 124 29.68 10.85 -1.44
CA LYS A 124 31.13 11.07 -1.46
C LYS A 124 31.81 9.95 -2.25
N ASP A 125 33.05 10.20 -2.70
CA ASP A 125 33.83 9.25 -3.53
C ASP A 125 33.85 7.82 -2.99
N ALA A 126 33.87 7.64 -1.66
CA ALA A 126 33.87 6.33 -1.01
C ALA A 126 32.60 5.47 -1.27
N PHE A 127 31.42 6.09 -1.40
CA PHE A 127 30.19 5.35 -1.72
C PHE A 127 30.17 5.00 -3.21
N VAL A 128 30.59 5.94 -4.06
CA VAL A 128 30.72 5.74 -5.51
C VAL A 128 31.75 4.65 -5.82
N ALA A 129 32.86 4.60 -5.08
CA ALA A 129 33.94 3.62 -5.23
C ALA A 129 33.62 2.21 -4.69
N GLY A 130 32.41 1.96 -4.16
CA GLY A 130 32.03 0.60 -3.72
C GLY A 130 32.43 0.24 -2.28
N GLY A 131 32.55 1.22 -1.39
CA GLY A 131 32.83 0.96 0.03
C GLY A 131 31.79 0.09 0.75
N ALA A 132 32.09 -0.30 2.00
CA ALA A 132 31.27 -1.23 2.79
C ALA A 132 29.78 -0.84 2.87
N ALA A 133 29.46 0.46 2.97
CA ALA A 133 28.08 0.95 2.99
C ALA A 133 27.30 0.64 1.71
N ARG A 134 27.94 0.74 0.52
CA ARG A 134 27.31 0.39 -0.76
C ARG A 134 27.09 -1.12 -0.87
N SER A 135 28.09 -1.92 -0.51
CA SER A 135 27.98 -3.38 -0.50
C SER A 135 26.86 -3.89 0.42
N LEU A 136 26.73 -3.30 1.61
CA LEU A 136 25.62 -3.59 2.52
C LEU A 136 24.26 -3.26 1.88
N LEU A 137 24.11 -2.06 1.32
CA LEU A 137 22.87 -1.65 0.67
C LEU A 137 22.51 -2.53 -0.53
N ASP A 138 23.50 -2.87 -1.36
CA ASP A 138 23.33 -3.76 -2.50
C ASP A 138 22.88 -5.16 -2.05
N SER A 139 23.49 -5.68 -0.99
CA SER A 139 23.11 -6.97 -0.41
C SER A 139 21.68 -6.95 0.13
N LEU A 140 21.27 -5.86 0.80
CA LEU A 140 19.90 -5.69 1.30
C LEU A 140 18.88 -5.59 0.15
N ILE A 141 19.20 -4.87 -0.93
CA ILE A 141 18.36 -4.77 -2.13
C ILE A 141 18.14 -6.16 -2.74
N VAL A 142 19.22 -6.91 -2.94
CA VAL A 142 19.18 -8.26 -3.53
C VAL A 142 18.41 -9.23 -2.63
N LEU A 143 18.69 -9.23 -1.32
CA LEU A 143 18.01 -10.10 -0.36
C LEU A 143 16.51 -9.81 -0.30
N ALA A 144 16.12 -8.54 -0.08
CA ALA A 144 14.72 -8.15 -0.05
C ALA A 144 14.03 -8.40 -1.39
N GLY A 145 14.74 -8.17 -2.50
CA GLY A 145 14.25 -8.39 -3.85
C GLY A 145 13.90 -9.85 -4.11
N TRP A 146 14.84 -10.77 -3.86
CA TRP A 146 14.63 -12.20 -4.04
C TRP A 146 13.52 -12.76 -3.15
N ILE A 147 13.54 -12.42 -1.85
CA ILE A 147 12.48 -12.88 -0.93
C ILE A 147 11.13 -12.32 -1.38
N GLY A 148 11.07 -11.04 -1.75
CA GLY A 148 9.85 -10.38 -2.22
C GLY A 148 9.29 -11.03 -3.49
N LEU A 149 10.14 -11.35 -4.46
CA LEU A 149 9.73 -12.00 -5.71
C LEU A 149 9.25 -13.43 -5.49
N VAL A 150 9.97 -14.24 -4.71
CA VAL A 150 9.58 -15.63 -4.42
C VAL A 150 8.24 -15.67 -3.69
N LEU A 151 8.09 -14.88 -2.62
CA LEU A 151 6.85 -14.81 -1.86
C LEU A 151 5.71 -14.22 -2.68
N GLY A 152 6.00 -13.22 -3.51
CA GLY A 152 5.03 -12.61 -4.42
C GLY A 152 4.50 -13.58 -5.46
N VAL A 153 5.34 -14.41 -6.09
CA VAL A 153 4.91 -15.46 -7.03
C VAL A 153 4.05 -16.49 -6.29
N ILE A 154 4.55 -17.06 -5.19
CA ILE A 154 3.84 -18.10 -4.43
C ILE A 154 2.51 -17.57 -3.89
N GLY A 155 2.51 -16.38 -3.29
CA GLY A 155 1.33 -15.75 -2.73
C GLY A 155 0.31 -15.34 -3.79
N SER A 156 0.73 -14.75 -4.91
CA SER A 156 -0.18 -14.36 -5.98
C SER A 156 -0.80 -15.58 -6.67
N ALA A 157 0.01 -16.60 -6.96
CA ALA A 157 -0.49 -17.85 -7.55
C ALA A 157 -1.44 -18.56 -6.59
N GLY A 158 -1.06 -18.68 -5.32
CA GLY A 158 -1.89 -19.30 -4.31
C GLY A 158 -3.22 -18.57 -4.12
N THR A 159 -3.22 -17.24 -4.00
CA THR A 159 -4.45 -16.44 -3.81
C THR A 159 -5.35 -16.53 -5.03
N PHE A 160 -4.77 -16.55 -6.23
CA PHE A 160 -5.51 -16.79 -7.47
C PHE A 160 -6.16 -18.17 -7.49
N CYS A 161 -5.39 -19.23 -7.24
CA CYS A 161 -5.90 -20.60 -7.18
C CYS A 161 -6.97 -20.76 -6.11
N ARG A 162 -6.76 -20.18 -4.92
CA ARG A 162 -7.74 -20.22 -3.83
C ARG A 162 -9.06 -19.54 -4.23
N ARG A 163 -8.99 -18.40 -4.91
CA ARG A 163 -10.18 -17.68 -5.41
C ARG A 163 -10.90 -18.41 -6.55
N LEU A 164 -10.21 -19.26 -7.31
CA LEU A 164 -10.82 -20.11 -8.33
C LEU A 164 -11.41 -21.42 -7.78
N ALA A 165 -10.82 -21.95 -6.71
CA ALA A 165 -11.21 -23.24 -6.13
C ALA A 165 -12.31 -23.12 -5.08
N ASP A 166 -12.31 -22.06 -4.27
CA ASP A 166 -13.22 -21.91 -3.12
C ASP A 166 -14.55 -21.26 -3.54
N PRO A 167 -15.68 -21.99 -3.54
CA PRO A 167 -16.97 -21.44 -3.95
C PRO A 167 -17.42 -20.23 -3.12
N ALA A 168 -17.06 -20.20 -1.83
CA ALA A 168 -17.40 -19.07 -0.97
C ALA A 168 -16.70 -17.79 -1.46
N LEU A 169 -15.43 -17.87 -1.88
CA LEU A 169 -14.72 -16.71 -2.43
C LEU A 169 -15.21 -16.34 -3.82
N ARG A 170 -15.50 -17.33 -4.68
CA ARG A 170 -15.99 -17.10 -6.05
C ARG A 170 -17.29 -16.32 -6.08
N ASN A 171 -18.22 -16.66 -5.19
CA ASN A 171 -19.54 -16.02 -5.13
C ASN A 171 -19.47 -14.52 -4.75
N TYR A 172 -18.38 -14.08 -4.13
CA TYR A 172 -18.12 -12.67 -3.79
C TYR A 172 -17.01 -12.04 -4.66
N SER A 173 -16.61 -12.69 -5.76
CA SER A 173 -15.56 -12.19 -6.66
C SER A 173 -16.16 -11.65 -7.95
N SER A 174 -15.75 -10.44 -8.31
CA SER A 174 -15.99 -9.84 -9.61
C SER A 174 -14.85 -10.17 -10.59
N PHE A 175 -15.06 -9.91 -11.88
CA PHE A 175 -14.00 -10.03 -12.89
C PHE A 175 -12.74 -9.21 -12.52
N SER A 176 -12.94 -8.01 -11.96
CA SER A 176 -11.82 -7.15 -11.56
C SER A 176 -10.93 -7.82 -10.52
N ASP A 177 -11.49 -8.60 -9.58
CA ASP A 177 -10.71 -9.29 -8.55
C ASP A 177 -9.76 -10.33 -9.15
N TYR A 178 -10.23 -11.08 -10.15
CA TYR A 178 -9.39 -12.04 -10.86
C TYR A 178 -8.32 -11.36 -11.71
N PHE A 179 -8.70 -10.32 -12.46
CA PHE A 179 -7.77 -9.57 -13.29
C PHE A 179 -6.68 -8.91 -12.44
N ASN A 180 -7.03 -8.32 -11.31
CA ASN A 180 -6.08 -7.66 -10.40
C ASN A 180 -5.02 -8.63 -9.89
N ILE A 181 -5.44 -9.80 -9.39
CA ILE A 181 -4.52 -10.83 -8.89
C ILE A 181 -3.65 -11.37 -10.04
N LEU A 182 -4.25 -11.63 -11.20
CA LEU A 182 -3.51 -12.11 -12.37
C LEU A 182 -2.48 -11.08 -12.85
N PHE A 183 -2.83 -9.80 -12.89
CA PHE A 183 -1.92 -8.75 -13.33
C PHE A 183 -0.72 -8.61 -12.38
N ILE A 184 -0.96 -8.67 -11.06
CA ILE A 184 0.10 -8.69 -10.05
C ILE A 184 0.96 -9.96 -10.18
N LEU A 185 0.34 -11.13 -10.38
CA LEU A 185 1.04 -12.39 -10.59
C LEU A 185 1.96 -12.30 -11.82
N LEU A 186 1.48 -11.75 -12.94
CA LEU A 186 2.29 -11.57 -14.15
C LEU A 186 3.50 -10.69 -13.86
N PHE A 187 3.32 -9.56 -13.16
CA PHE A 187 4.45 -8.73 -12.76
C PHE A 187 5.49 -9.54 -11.96
N PHE A 188 5.05 -10.26 -10.93
CA PHE A 188 5.95 -11.09 -10.11
C PHE A 188 6.66 -12.17 -10.91
N VAL A 189 5.95 -12.87 -11.80
CA VAL A 189 6.53 -13.93 -12.64
C VAL A 189 7.58 -13.36 -13.59
N PHE A 190 7.27 -12.28 -14.31
CA PHE A 190 8.24 -11.68 -15.24
C PHE A 190 9.43 -11.05 -14.51
N ALA A 191 9.21 -10.39 -13.36
CA ALA A 191 10.31 -9.86 -12.55
C ALA A 191 11.17 -10.98 -11.97
N PHE A 192 10.58 -12.08 -11.51
CA PHE A 192 11.29 -13.27 -11.03
C PHE A 192 12.13 -13.91 -12.14
N LEU A 193 11.55 -14.11 -13.33
CA LEU A 193 12.27 -14.66 -14.49
C LEU A 193 13.41 -13.72 -14.94
N ALA A 194 13.20 -12.40 -14.89
CA ALA A 194 14.26 -11.43 -15.19
C ALA A 194 15.42 -11.57 -14.21
N CYS A 195 15.14 -11.70 -12.90
CA CYS A 195 16.19 -11.90 -11.89
C CYS A 195 16.89 -13.25 -12.04
N LEU A 196 16.12 -14.32 -12.32
CA LEU A 196 16.66 -15.68 -12.42
C LEU A 196 17.61 -15.87 -13.59
N PHE A 197 17.30 -15.28 -14.75
CA PHE A 197 18.03 -15.56 -15.97
C PHE A 197 18.90 -14.41 -16.50
N VAL A 198 18.65 -13.17 -16.05
CA VAL A 198 19.26 -11.98 -16.67
C VAL A 198 19.96 -11.09 -15.66
N ASP A 199 19.30 -10.77 -14.54
CA ASP A 199 19.78 -9.78 -13.58
C ASP A 199 19.71 -10.28 -12.11
N PRO A 200 20.48 -11.33 -11.72
CA PRO A 200 20.37 -11.91 -10.38
C PRO A 200 20.76 -10.96 -9.24
N LEU A 201 21.61 -9.99 -9.54
CA LEU A 201 22.10 -8.97 -8.60
C LEU A 201 21.35 -7.64 -8.70
N LEU A 202 20.28 -7.59 -9.50
CA LEU A 202 19.46 -6.40 -9.70
C LEU A 202 20.27 -5.18 -10.15
N GLY A 203 21.39 -5.39 -10.86
CA GLY A 203 22.26 -4.34 -11.38
C GLY A 203 21.54 -3.52 -12.45
N GLY A 204 20.91 -4.19 -13.41
CA GLY A 204 20.09 -3.57 -14.44
C GLY A 204 18.87 -2.85 -13.86
N ALA A 205 18.19 -3.46 -12.89
CA ALA A 205 17.08 -2.84 -12.17
C ALA A 205 17.53 -1.55 -11.45
N LYS A 206 18.65 -1.57 -10.72
CA LYS A 206 19.24 -0.38 -10.08
C LYS A 206 19.60 0.70 -11.09
N ALA A 207 20.23 0.33 -12.21
CA ALA A 207 20.58 1.26 -13.27
C ALA A 207 19.32 1.89 -13.92
N TYR A 208 18.24 1.12 -14.06
CA TYR A 208 16.96 1.63 -14.55
C TYR A 208 16.37 2.70 -13.61
N ILE A 209 16.36 2.45 -12.30
CA ILE A 209 15.88 3.42 -11.30
C ILE A 209 16.74 4.69 -11.31
N PHE A 210 18.06 4.56 -11.39
CA PHE A 210 18.95 5.72 -11.54
C PHE A 210 18.63 6.52 -12.81
N GLY A 211 18.36 5.85 -13.92
CA GLY A 211 17.91 6.48 -15.16
C GLY A 211 16.59 7.23 -15.03
N LEU A 212 15.63 6.71 -14.27
CA LEU A 212 14.38 7.42 -13.96
C LEU A 212 14.62 8.71 -13.16
N LEU A 213 15.61 8.75 -12.27
CA LEU A 213 15.90 9.96 -11.49
C LEU A 213 16.69 11.01 -12.27
N THR A 214 17.36 10.62 -13.35
CA THR A 214 18.31 11.47 -14.09
C THR A 214 17.87 11.83 -15.49
N GLY A 215 16.62 11.53 -15.87
CA GLY A 215 16.11 11.83 -17.21
C GLY A 215 16.68 10.89 -18.29
N GLY A 216 17.08 9.67 -17.92
CA GLY A 216 17.57 8.64 -18.83
C GLY A 216 19.09 8.51 -18.91
N ARG A 217 19.85 9.07 -17.96
CA ARG A 217 21.29 8.76 -17.83
C ARG A 217 21.45 7.38 -17.19
N SER A 218 22.40 6.58 -17.66
CA SER A 218 22.65 5.25 -17.09
C SER A 218 23.97 5.24 -16.34
N LEU A 219 24.03 4.47 -15.24
CA LEU A 219 25.27 4.21 -14.48
C LEU A 219 26.24 3.33 -15.25
N ASP A 220 25.69 2.41 -16.06
CA ASP A 220 26.42 1.42 -16.84
C ASP A 220 26.01 1.49 -18.32
N VAL A 221 26.59 0.65 -19.18
CA VAL A 221 26.07 0.35 -20.54
C VAL A 221 24.77 -0.49 -20.46
N TYR A 222 23.91 -0.18 -19.50
CA TYR A 222 22.61 -0.79 -19.36
C TYR A 222 21.63 -0.10 -20.31
N ALA A 223 21.07 -0.88 -21.24
CA ALA A 223 19.97 -0.45 -22.08
C ALA A 223 18.67 -1.01 -21.48
N PRO A 224 17.68 -0.18 -21.09
CA PRO A 224 16.38 -0.68 -20.63
C PRO A 224 15.82 -1.73 -21.60
N ALA A 225 15.39 -2.88 -21.07
CA ALA A 225 14.92 -4.04 -21.84
C ALA A 225 15.98 -4.77 -22.70
N GLN A 226 17.23 -4.92 -22.23
CA GLN A 226 18.21 -5.83 -22.87
C GLN A 226 17.68 -7.26 -23.04
N SER A 227 16.74 -7.67 -22.18
CA SER A 227 15.99 -8.91 -22.33
C SER A 227 14.49 -8.63 -22.49
N PHE A 228 13.82 -9.49 -23.27
CA PHE A 228 12.37 -9.46 -23.41
C PHE A 228 11.66 -9.52 -22.05
N VAL A 229 12.10 -10.45 -21.20
CA VAL A 229 11.52 -10.68 -19.87
C VAL A 229 11.67 -9.46 -18.95
N GLY A 230 12.84 -8.81 -18.95
CA GLY A 230 13.06 -7.58 -18.19
C GLY A 230 12.27 -6.39 -18.73
N GLY A 231 12.15 -6.27 -20.05
CA GLY A 231 11.31 -5.24 -20.68
C GLY A 231 9.83 -5.38 -20.32
N VAL A 232 9.31 -6.61 -20.35
CA VAL A 232 7.93 -6.89 -19.91
C VAL A 232 7.75 -6.59 -18.42
N ALA A 233 8.72 -6.94 -17.56
CA ALA A 233 8.66 -6.62 -16.15
C ALA A 233 8.57 -5.10 -15.89
N ILE A 234 9.33 -4.28 -16.64
CA ILE A 234 9.28 -2.81 -16.56
C ILE A 234 7.90 -2.29 -17.00
N ILE A 235 7.35 -2.81 -18.10
CA ILE A 235 6.04 -2.43 -18.60
C ILE A 235 4.95 -2.77 -17.56
N LEU A 236 4.94 -4.01 -17.07
CA LEU A 236 3.97 -4.47 -16.07
C LEU A 236 4.06 -3.65 -14.79
N ALA A 237 5.27 -3.39 -14.29
CA ALA A 237 5.48 -2.55 -13.11
C ALA A 237 4.93 -1.13 -13.31
N SER A 238 5.26 -0.50 -14.45
CA SER A 238 4.81 0.86 -14.77
C SER A 238 3.27 0.92 -14.87
N LEU A 239 2.68 -0.02 -15.61
CA LEU A 239 1.23 -0.09 -15.75
C LEU A 239 0.54 -0.37 -14.41
N LEU A 240 1.11 -1.23 -13.56
CA LEU A 240 0.57 -1.53 -12.24
C LEU A 240 0.53 -0.28 -11.34
N VAL A 241 1.60 0.53 -11.37
CA VAL A 241 1.64 1.82 -10.65
C VAL A 241 0.50 2.74 -11.10
N ALA A 242 0.26 2.89 -12.40
CA ALA A 242 -0.85 3.71 -12.89
C ALA A 242 -2.24 3.10 -12.57
N TYR A 243 -2.34 1.77 -12.58
CA TYR A 243 -3.59 1.04 -12.48
C TYR A 243 -4.12 0.93 -11.04
N ILE A 244 -3.25 0.69 -10.04
CA ILE A 244 -3.65 0.54 -8.62
C ILE A 244 -4.62 1.63 -8.14
N PRO A 245 -4.35 2.94 -8.30
CA PRO A 245 -5.24 3.98 -7.80
C PRO A 245 -6.57 4.07 -8.56
N LEU A 246 -6.66 3.51 -9.77
CA LEU A 246 -7.90 3.49 -10.56
C LEU A 246 -8.87 2.37 -10.15
N THR A 247 -8.49 1.55 -9.17
CA THR A 247 -9.26 0.37 -8.77
C THR A 247 -9.60 0.37 -7.28
N HIS A 248 -10.37 -0.63 -6.85
CA HIS A 248 -10.59 -0.89 -5.42
C HIS A 248 -9.29 -1.26 -4.67
N MET A 249 -8.17 -1.55 -5.35
CA MET A 249 -6.87 -1.76 -4.71
C MET A 249 -6.28 -0.50 -4.09
N SER A 250 -6.83 0.69 -4.42
CA SER A 250 -6.47 1.96 -3.77
C SER A 250 -6.55 1.90 -2.24
N HIS A 251 -7.40 1.03 -1.68
CA HIS A 251 -7.46 0.78 -0.24
C HIS A 251 -6.10 0.42 0.38
N MET A 252 -5.18 -0.17 -0.38
CA MET A 252 -3.84 -0.55 0.09
C MET A 252 -3.08 0.65 0.66
N PHE A 253 -3.06 1.78 -0.07
CA PHE A 253 -2.34 2.97 0.36
C PHE A 253 -3.24 4.00 1.04
N MET A 254 -4.52 4.08 0.65
CA MET A 254 -5.48 5.01 1.26
C MET A 254 -5.69 4.75 2.75
N LYS A 255 -5.50 3.50 3.21
CA LYS A 255 -5.47 3.17 4.64
C LYS A 255 -4.45 4.05 5.38
N PHE A 256 -3.22 4.23 4.92
CA PHE A 256 -2.24 5.03 5.66
C PHE A 256 -2.67 6.49 5.89
N PHE A 257 -3.49 7.05 4.99
CA PHE A 257 -4.00 8.42 5.12
C PHE A 257 -5.29 8.50 5.96
N PHE A 258 -6.14 7.47 5.91
CA PHE A 258 -7.51 7.54 6.43
C PHE A 258 -7.84 6.47 7.48
N TYR A 259 -6.91 5.61 7.87
CA TYR A 259 -7.18 4.51 8.82
C TYR A 259 -7.73 5.04 10.14
N HIS A 260 -7.13 6.11 10.67
CA HIS A 260 -7.60 6.78 11.89
C HIS A 260 -9.02 7.31 11.71
N LYS A 261 -9.26 8.08 10.63
CA LYS A 261 -10.56 8.68 10.34
C LYS A 261 -11.65 7.66 9.99
N VAL A 262 -11.31 6.47 9.52
CA VAL A 262 -12.32 5.48 9.07
C VAL A 262 -12.57 4.43 10.15
N LYS A 263 -11.52 3.90 10.79
CA LYS A 263 -11.62 2.79 11.73
C LYS A 263 -11.72 3.25 13.18
N TRP A 264 -11.14 4.39 13.51
CA TRP A 264 -10.96 4.85 14.90
C TRP A 264 -11.46 6.27 15.14
N ASP A 265 -12.29 6.83 14.25
CA ASP A 265 -12.91 8.13 14.50
C ASP A 265 -14.03 7.96 15.54
N ASP A 266 -13.73 8.38 16.76
CA ASP A 266 -14.59 8.37 17.95
C ASP A 266 -14.77 9.78 18.52
N ALA A 267 -14.46 10.80 17.72
CA ALA A 267 -14.57 12.19 18.14
C ALA A 267 -16.03 12.50 18.54
N PRO A 268 -16.30 12.91 19.79
CA PRO A 268 -17.66 13.13 20.25
C PRO A 268 -18.26 14.36 19.58
N ASN A 269 -19.56 14.29 19.26
CA ASN A 269 -20.31 15.45 18.83
C ASN A 269 -20.61 16.38 20.01
N LEU A 270 -19.84 17.46 20.14
CA LEU A 270 -20.01 18.48 21.17
C LEU A 270 -20.76 19.70 20.62
N ARG A 271 -21.60 20.30 21.47
CA ARG A 271 -22.38 21.50 21.12
C ARG A 271 -21.45 22.68 20.79
N GLY A 272 -21.72 23.38 19.69
CA GLY A 272 -20.88 24.43 19.11
C GLY A 272 -19.60 23.91 18.45
N GLY A 273 -19.46 22.59 18.30
CA GLY A 273 -18.30 21.95 17.71
C GLY A 273 -18.40 21.79 16.20
N ARG A 274 -17.25 21.53 15.55
CA ARG A 274 -17.17 21.31 14.10
C ARG A 274 -18.10 20.19 13.61
N ILE A 275 -18.24 19.11 14.37
CA ILE A 275 -19.09 17.97 13.99
C ILE A 275 -20.57 18.37 13.94
N GLU A 276 -21.04 19.17 14.90
CA GLU A 276 -22.40 19.70 14.90
C GLU A 276 -22.64 20.58 13.66
N ASP A 277 -21.71 21.50 13.36
CA ASP A 277 -21.78 22.36 12.17
C ASP A 277 -21.83 21.55 10.87
N ASP A 278 -21.01 20.50 10.75
CA ASP A 278 -20.97 19.66 9.55
C ASP A 278 -22.24 18.78 9.43
N ILE A 279 -22.80 18.32 10.56
CA ILE A 279 -24.11 17.64 10.58
C ILE A 279 -25.21 18.61 10.15
N LEU A 280 -25.23 19.85 10.65
CA LEU A 280 -26.23 20.85 10.26
C LEU A 280 -26.17 21.18 8.77
N LYS A 281 -24.96 21.30 8.20
CA LYS A 281 -24.78 21.44 6.73
C LYS A 281 -25.33 20.22 5.99
N ASN A 282 -25.07 19.01 6.48
CA ASN A 282 -25.57 17.78 5.87
C ASN A 282 -27.09 17.68 5.90
N LEU A 283 -27.74 18.09 7.00
CA LEU A 283 -29.20 18.13 7.12
C LEU A 283 -29.83 19.13 6.14
N ALA A 284 -29.07 20.13 5.67
CA ALA A 284 -29.53 21.08 4.65
C ALA A 284 -29.45 20.52 3.22
N LEU A 285 -28.79 19.38 3.00
CA LEU A 285 -28.66 18.76 1.68
C LEU A 285 -30.02 18.25 1.21
N LYS A 286 -30.40 18.65 -0.01
CA LYS A 286 -31.63 18.19 -0.66
C LYS A 286 -31.33 16.98 -1.55
N PRO A 287 -32.18 15.93 -1.54
CA PRO A 287 -32.04 14.81 -2.48
C PRO A 287 -32.03 15.33 -3.92
N THR A 288 -31.00 14.99 -4.69
CA THR A 288 -30.86 15.38 -6.11
C THR A 288 -31.52 14.39 -7.07
N TRP A 289 -31.98 13.25 -6.55
CA TRP A 289 -32.63 12.20 -7.34
C TRP A 289 -34.13 12.14 -7.02
N ARG A 290 -34.97 11.95 -8.06
CA ARG A 290 -36.39 11.65 -7.93
C ARG A 290 -36.61 10.17 -8.21
N ALA A 291 -36.97 9.39 -7.20
CA ALA A 291 -37.52 8.05 -7.42
C ALA A 291 -38.88 8.17 -8.14
N LYS A 292 -39.23 7.23 -9.02
CA LYS A 292 -40.65 7.01 -9.30
C LYS A 292 -41.25 6.38 -8.04
N HIS A 293 -42.15 7.12 -7.38
CA HIS A 293 -42.99 6.58 -6.32
C HIS A 293 -43.97 5.56 -6.88
#